data_AF-A0A962R117-F1
#
_entry.id   AF-A0A962R117-F1
#
_cell.length_a   1.000
_cell.length_b   1.000
_cell.length_c   1.000
_cell.angle_alpha   90.00
_cell.angle_beta   90.00
_cell.angle_gamma   90.00
#
_symmetry.space_group_name_H-M   'P 1'
#
loop_
_entity.id
_entity.type
_entity.pdbx_description
1 polymer ?
#
loop_
_entity_poly.entity_id
_entity_poly.type
_entity_poly.pdbx_seq_one_letter_code
_entity_poly.pdbx_strand_id
1 'polypeptide(L)'
;LAEYARGNIPGLPLFAPKGGTNHISSHSLAQASLHALERGESGRAYLVGDENLSWKAYLELWCEAVGNPQDLEVREDDHPMFPNVIMFAGAGATVSYEPDAADLALLDYDRGQIGPLIRRIAAGRWQ
;
A
#
# COMPACT_ATOMS: atom_id res chain seq x y z
N LEU A 1 5.92 -8.13 6.96
CA LEU A 1 4.51 -8.43 6.64
C LEU A 1 4.29 -9.87 6.23
N ALA A 2 5.10 -10.46 5.33
CA ALA A 2 4.95 -11.87 4.93
C ALA A 2 4.84 -12.85 6.13
N GLU A 3 5.77 -12.81 7.09
CA GLU A 3 5.72 -13.70 8.27
C GLU A 3 4.53 -13.41 9.21
N TYR A 4 4.11 -12.14 9.31
CA TYR A 4 2.90 -11.78 10.03
C TYR A 4 1.67 -12.43 9.37
N ALA A 5 1.52 -12.27 8.05
CA ALA A 5 0.43 -12.85 7.26
C ALA A 5 0.42 -14.38 7.25
N ARG A 6 1.58 -15.03 7.41
CA ARG A 6 1.68 -16.49 7.61
C ARG A 6 1.15 -16.94 8.97
N GLY A 7 1.01 -16.03 9.94
CA GLY A 7 0.72 -16.37 11.34
C GLY A 7 1.93 -16.91 12.10
N ASN A 8 3.14 -16.68 11.59
CA ASN A 8 4.38 -17.24 12.14
C ASN A 8 4.98 -16.42 13.28
N ILE A 9 4.35 -15.31 13.68
CA ILE A 9 4.83 -14.47 14.78
C ILE A 9 4.01 -14.78 16.04
N PRO A 10 4.57 -15.51 17.03
CA PRO A 10 3.83 -15.92 18.22
C PRO A 10 3.27 -14.72 19.00
N GLY A 11 2.01 -14.83 19.43
CA GLY A 11 1.35 -13.80 20.25
C GLY A 11 0.82 -12.59 19.48
N LEU A 12 1.00 -12.53 18.15
CA LEU A 12 0.42 -11.48 17.32
C LEU A 12 -0.86 -11.97 16.64
N PRO A 13 -2.04 -11.46 17.02
CA PRO A 13 -3.28 -11.83 16.35
C PRO A 13 -3.31 -11.25 14.92
N LEU A 14 -3.89 -12.01 14.00
CA LEU A 14 -4.20 -11.56 12.64
C LEU A 14 -5.57 -10.87 12.63
N PHE A 15 -5.58 -9.57 12.39
CA PHE A 15 -6.79 -8.77 12.18
C PHE A 15 -6.44 -7.57 11.31
N ALA A 16 -7.44 -6.80 10.88
CA ALA A 16 -7.23 -5.56 10.14
C ALA A 16 -7.63 -4.35 10.99
N PRO A 17 -6.84 -3.25 10.99
CA PRO A 17 -7.32 -1.99 11.55
C PRO A 17 -8.39 -1.36 10.64
N LYS A 18 -9.22 -0.48 11.20
CA LYS A 18 -10.12 0.36 10.40
C LYS A 18 -9.36 1.32 9.49
N GLY A 19 -10.01 1.70 8.39
CA GLY A 19 -9.51 2.72 7.48
C GLY A 19 -8.71 2.16 6.30
N GLY A 20 -7.84 3.00 5.75
CA GLY A 20 -7.06 2.66 4.57
C GLY A 20 -6.22 3.83 4.06
N THR A 21 -5.39 3.56 3.08
CA THR A 21 -4.55 4.58 2.46
C THR A 21 -4.40 4.29 0.97
N ASN A 22 -3.99 5.30 0.22
CA ASN A 22 -3.39 5.07 -1.09
C ASN A 22 -2.04 4.38 -0.89
N HIS A 23 -1.84 3.25 -1.58
CA HIS A 23 -0.59 2.50 -1.61
C HIS A 23 0.07 2.70 -2.97
N ILE A 24 1.36 3.04 -2.98
CA ILE A 24 2.18 3.14 -4.20
C ILE A 24 3.51 2.41 -3.98
N SER A 25 4.01 1.76 -5.03
CA SER A 25 5.32 1.12 -4.99
C SER A 25 6.45 2.16 -5.09
N SER A 26 7.61 1.88 -4.48
CA SER A 26 8.79 2.73 -4.65
C SER A 26 9.27 2.81 -6.10
N HIS A 27 9.01 1.77 -6.91
CA HIS A 27 9.33 1.77 -8.34
C HIS A 27 8.47 2.76 -9.11
N SER A 28 7.14 2.68 -8.93
CA SER A 28 6.18 3.62 -9.51
C SER A 28 6.48 5.06 -9.09
N LEU A 29 6.82 5.29 -7.83
CA LEU A 29 7.22 6.61 -7.34
C LEU A 29 8.51 7.12 -7.98
N ALA A 30 9.49 6.24 -8.21
CA ALA A 30 10.74 6.59 -8.89
C ALA A 30 10.51 6.95 -10.36
N GLN A 31 9.66 6.19 -11.06
CA GLN A 31 9.22 6.52 -12.43
C GLN A 31 8.54 7.88 -12.48
N ALA A 32 7.57 8.12 -11.60
CA ALA A 32 6.86 9.40 -11.52
C ALA A 32 7.84 10.56 -11.26
N SER A 33 8.80 10.36 -10.36
CA SER A 33 9.82 11.37 -10.03
C SER A 33 10.76 11.65 -11.20
N LEU A 34 11.21 10.61 -11.91
CA LEU A 34 12.04 10.76 -13.10
C LEU A 34 11.30 11.53 -14.20
N HIS A 35 10.06 11.14 -14.51
CA HIS A 35 9.27 11.81 -15.54
C HIS A 35 8.86 13.24 -15.16
N ALA A 36 8.65 13.53 -13.87
CA ALA A 36 8.48 14.90 -13.39
C ALA A 36 9.73 15.75 -13.63
N LEU A 37 10.94 15.19 -13.45
CA LEU A 37 12.18 15.91 -13.72
C LEU A 37 12.41 16.13 -15.22
N GLU A 38 12.03 15.19 -16.07
CA GLU A 38 12.24 15.26 -17.53
C GLU A 38 11.20 16.11 -18.25
N ARG A 39 9.93 16.06 -17.82
CA ARG A 39 8.76 16.55 -18.57
C ARG A 39 7.87 17.47 -17.75
N GLY A 40 8.07 17.52 -16.44
CA GLY A 40 7.26 18.31 -15.52
C GLY A 40 7.54 19.80 -15.61
N GLU A 41 6.62 20.56 -15.02
CA GLU A 41 6.74 22.00 -14.83
C GLU A 41 7.58 22.29 -13.58
N SER A 42 8.61 23.11 -13.74
CA SER A 42 9.49 23.48 -12.62
C SER A 42 8.72 24.19 -11.51
N GLY A 43 8.88 23.71 -10.28
CA GLY A 43 8.20 24.28 -9.10
C GLY A 43 6.75 23.84 -8.91
N ARG A 44 6.20 23.02 -9.82
CA ARG A 44 4.85 22.47 -9.67
C ARG A 44 4.83 21.26 -8.75
N ALA A 45 3.81 21.20 -7.89
CA ALA A 45 3.51 20.02 -7.09
C ALA A 45 2.63 19.05 -7.88
N TYR A 46 3.05 17.79 -7.95
CA TYR A 46 2.29 16.71 -8.56
C TYR A 46 1.79 15.74 -7.50
N LEU A 47 0.49 15.43 -7.53
CA LEU A 47 -0.07 14.37 -6.70
C LEU A 47 0.24 13.02 -7.36
N VAL A 48 0.83 12.10 -6.60
CA VAL A 48 1.17 10.75 -7.06
C VAL A 48 0.48 9.72 -6.16
N GLY A 49 -0.01 8.64 -6.75
CA GLY A 49 -0.69 7.57 -6.04
C GLY A 49 -0.96 6.38 -6.96
N ASP A 50 -1.25 5.23 -6.39
CA ASP A 50 -1.52 4.02 -7.18
C ASP A 50 -2.87 3.40 -6.82
N GLU A 51 -2.95 2.58 -5.78
CA GLU A 51 -4.16 1.85 -5.41
C GLU A 51 -4.73 2.33 -4.07
N ASN A 52 -6.01 2.73 -4.05
CA ASN A 52 -6.71 3.07 -2.81
C ASN A 52 -7.24 1.79 -2.15
N LEU A 53 -6.59 1.34 -1.07
CA LEU A 53 -6.95 0.08 -0.39
C LEU A 53 -7.34 0.33 1.07
N SER A 54 -8.33 -0.41 1.55
CA SER A 54 -8.53 -0.55 2.99
C SER A 54 -7.37 -1.36 3.58
N TRP A 55 -7.06 -1.15 4.87
CA TRP A 55 -6.05 -1.96 5.54
C TRP A 55 -6.39 -3.45 5.53
N LYS A 56 -7.68 -3.78 5.60
CA LYS A 56 -8.20 -5.14 5.40
C LYS A 56 -7.81 -5.70 4.04
N ALA A 57 -8.18 -5.02 2.95
CA ALA A 57 -7.87 -5.49 1.60
C ALA A 57 -6.35 -5.63 1.39
N TYR A 58 -5.57 -4.65 1.86
CA TYR A 58 -4.11 -4.70 1.76
C TYR A 58 -3.50 -5.89 2.52
N LEU A 59 -3.94 -6.17 3.75
CA LEU A 59 -3.43 -7.31 4.53
C LEU A 59 -3.91 -8.66 3.96
N GLU A 60 -5.11 -8.72 3.41
CA GLU A 60 -5.64 -9.92 2.76
C GLU A 60 -4.85 -10.28 1.50
N LEU A 61 -4.37 -9.29 0.74
CA LEU A 61 -3.43 -9.54 -0.37
C LEU A 61 -2.14 -10.23 0.11
N TRP A 62 -1.63 -9.85 1.30
CA TRP A 62 -0.47 -10.51 1.90
C TRP A 62 -0.80 -11.94 2.33
N CYS A 63 -1.93 -12.14 2.99
CA CYS A 63 -2.44 -13.44 3.42
C CYS A 63 -2.60 -14.41 2.24
N GLU A 64 -3.24 -13.97 1.15
CA GLU A 64 -3.35 -14.75 -0.09
C GLU A 64 -1.97 -15.07 -0.67
N ALA A 65 -1.09 -14.08 -0.79
CA ALA A 65 0.22 -14.24 -1.41
C ALA A 65 1.15 -15.22 -0.67
N VAL A 66 0.99 -15.38 0.65
CA VAL A 66 1.75 -16.35 1.44
C VAL A 66 1.09 -17.74 1.54
N GLY A 67 -0.05 -17.94 0.88
CA GLY A 67 -0.80 -19.20 0.89
C GLY A 67 -1.69 -19.39 2.11
N ASN A 68 -2.06 -18.30 2.80
CA ASN A 68 -2.94 -18.30 3.96
C ASN A 68 -4.09 -17.30 3.73
N PRO A 69 -5.01 -17.54 2.77
CA PRO A 69 -6.13 -16.62 2.54
C PRO A 69 -7.01 -16.52 3.78
N GLN A 70 -7.34 -15.30 4.18
CA GLN A 70 -8.13 -14.99 5.37
C GLN A 70 -9.21 -13.98 5.03
N ASP A 71 -10.33 -14.06 5.74
CA ASP A 71 -11.30 -12.97 5.85
C ASP A 71 -11.04 -12.29 7.19
N LEU A 72 -10.20 -11.24 7.19
CA LEU A 72 -9.72 -10.61 8.41
C LEU A 72 -10.83 -9.80 9.10
N GLU A 73 -11.04 -10.06 10.39
CA GLU A 73 -11.89 -9.21 11.22
C GLU A 73 -11.31 -7.80 11.29
N VAL A 74 -12.18 -6.78 11.18
CA VAL A 74 -11.79 -5.38 11.36
C VAL A 74 -12.00 -4.98 12.81
N ARG A 75 -10.94 -4.52 13.49
CA ARG A 75 -11.00 -4.14 14.90
C ARG A 75 -10.55 -2.69 15.14
N GLU A 76 -10.94 -2.17 16.30
CA GLU A 76 -10.52 -0.87 16.83
C GLU A 76 -9.31 -0.98 17.77
N ASP A 77 -8.97 -2.20 18.18
CA ASP A 77 -7.78 -2.50 18.96
C ASP A 77 -6.52 -1.98 18.27
N ASP A 78 -5.53 -1.57 19.08
CA ASP A 78 -4.25 -1.10 18.56
C ASP A 78 -3.53 -2.22 17.80
N HIS A 79 -3.27 -2.00 16.50
CA HIS A 79 -2.80 -3.07 15.63
C HIS A 79 -1.30 -3.32 15.80
N PRO A 80 -0.84 -4.58 16.01
CA PRO A 80 0.55 -4.86 16.38
C PRO A 80 1.58 -4.43 15.34
N MET A 81 1.23 -4.51 14.05
CA MET A 81 2.09 -4.07 12.94
C MET A 81 1.81 -2.65 12.45
N PHE A 82 0.65 -2.10 12.82
CA PHE A 82 0.16 -0.81 12.32
C PHE A 82 -0.48 -0.04 13.47
N PRO A 83 0.27 0.26 14.54
CA PRO A 83 -0.31 0.87 15.72
C PRO A 83 -0.85 2.27 15.41
N ASN A 84 -1.85 2.71 16.15
CA ASN A 84 -2.53 3.98 15.98
C ASN A 84 -1.57 5.17 16.00
N VAL A 85 -0.45 5.07 16.73
CA VAL A 85 0.59 6.11 16.81
C VAL A 85 1.29 6.39 15.47
N ILE A 86 1.31 5.43 14.53
CA ILE A 86 1.93 5.62 13.21
C ILE A 86 0.93 6.01 12.12
N MET A 87 -0.36 6.12 12.45
CA MET A 87 -1.41 6.47 11.48
C MET A 87 -1.46 8.00 11.28
N PHE A 88 -0.78 8.48 10.25
CA PHE A 88 -0.62 9.93 9.99
C PHE A 88 -1.94 10.69 9.77
N ALA A 89 -2.96 10.02 9.23
CA ALA A 89 -4.30 10.59 9.02
C ALA A 89 -5.24 10.42 10.24
N GLY A 90 -4.73 9.83 11.33
CA GLY A 90 -5.51 9.41 12.49
C GLY A 90 -5.92 7.94 12.45
N ALA A 91 -6.12 7.36 13.63
CA ALA A 91 -6.62 5.99 13.78
C ALA A 91 -7.99 5.82 13.10
N GLY A 92 -8.15 4.77 12.29
CA GLY A 92 -9.38 4.49 11.57
C GLY A 92 -9.66 5.36 10.33
N ALA A 93 -8.82 6.36 10.04
CA ALA A 93 -9.01 7.25 8.91
C ALA A 93 -8.74 6.53 7.57
N THR A 94 -9.43 7.00 6.52
CA THR A 94 -9.20 6.54 5.14
C THR A 94 -8.65 7.70 4.32
N VAL A 95 -7.46 7.51 3.74
CA VAL A 95 -6.90 8.42 2.74
C VAL A 95 -7.10 7.81 1.36
N SER A 96 -8.01 8.39 0.59
CA SER A 96 -8.32 7.96 -0.77
C SER A 96 -8.38 9.17 -1.68
N TYR A 97 -7.66 9.09 -2.81
CA TYR A 97 -7.60 10.15 -3.80
C TYR A 97 -7.27 9.58 -5.17
N GLU A 98 -7.58 10.35 -6.21
CA GLU A 98 -7.18 10.05 -7.58
C GLU A 98 -6.37 11.23 -8.12
N PRO A 99 -5.15 11.01 -8.64
CA PRO A 99 -4.39 12.05 -9.32
C PRO A 99 -5.12 12.61 -10.54
N ASP A 100 -4.80 13.84 -10.94
CA ASP A 100 -5.36 14.45 -12.15
C ASP A 100 -4.96 13.65 -13.41
N ALA A 101 -5.89 13.49 -14.35
CA ALA A 101 -5.67 12.67 -15.53
C ALA A 101 -4.58 13.23 -16.47
N ALA A 102 -4.45 14.56 -16.56
CA ALA A 102 -3.39 15.19 -17.34
C ALA A 102 -2.03 14.97 -16.67
N ASP A 103 -1.98 15.03 -15.33
CA ASP A 103 -0.75 14.75 -14.57
C ASP A 103 -0.36 13.27 -14.66
N LEU A 104 -1.31 12.34 -14.63
CA LEU A 104 -1.04 10.92 -14.87
C LEU A 104 -0.47 10.68 -16.27
N ALA A 105 -1.05 11.32 -17.29
CA ALA A 105 -0.55 11.20 -18.66
C ALA A 105 0.84 11.82 -18.84
N LEU A 106 1.15 12.90 -18.11
CA LEU A 106 2.46 13.54 -18.12
C LEU A 106 3.53 12.67 -17.42
N LEU A 107 3.18 12.16 -16.24
CA LEU A 107 4.11 11.42 -15.38
C LEU A 107 4.25 9.95 -15.77
N ASP A 108 3.29 9.38 -16.50
CA ASP A 108 3.38 8.09 -17.21
C ASP A 108 4.14 6.99 -16.43
N TYR A 109 3.74 6.75 -15.19
CA TYR A 109 4.33 5.73 -14.31
C TYR A 109 3.43 4.51 -14.17
N ASP A 110 4.03 3.36 -13.87
CA ASP A 110 3.27 2.12 -13.74
C ASP A 110 2.34 2.14 -12.53
N ARG A 111 1.07 1.80 -12.75
CA ARG A 111 0.01 1.66 -11.75
C ARG A 111 -0.54 0.22 -11.69
N GLY A 112 -1.32 -0.10 -10.67
CA GLY A 112 -1.81 -1.44 -10.35
C GLY A 112 -0.71 -2.38 -9.88
N GLN A 113 0.30 -1.85 -9.19
CA GLN A 113 1.53 -2.60 -8.88
C GLN A 113 1.50 -3.31 -7.53
N ILE A 114 0.56 -3.00 -6.64
CA ILE A 114 0.61 -3.45 -5.24
C ILE A 114 0.41 -4.96 -5.15
N GLY A 115 -0.65 -5.51 -5.74
CA GLY A 115 -0.91 -6.95 -5.76
C GLY A 115 0.24 -7.77 -6.38
N PRO A 116 0.68 -7.45 -7.63
CA PRO A 116 1.83 -8.09 -8.24
C PRO A 116 3.11 -8.00 -7.40
N LEU A 117 3.42 -6.82 -6.82
CA LEU A 117 4.59 -6.62 -5.99
C LEU A 117 4.55 -7.50 -4.73
N ILE A 118 3.43 -7.52 -4.01
CA ILE A 118 3.24 -8.35 -2.81
C ILE A 118 3.52 -9.82 -3.14
N ARG A 119 3.01 -10.35 -4.27
CA ARG A 119 3.28 -11.74 -4.70
C ARG A 119 4.76 -12.00 -4.97
N ARG A 120 5.50 -11.06 -5.58
CA ARG A 120 6.95 -11.21 -5.78
C ARG A 120 7.70 -11.26 -4.45
N ILE A 121 7.35 -10.36 -3.53
CA ILE A 121 7.95 -10.28 -2.20
C ILE A 121 7.68 -11.56 -1.40
N ALA A 122 6.43 -12.02 -1.36
CA ALA A 122 6.03 -13.23 -0.65
C ALA A 122 6.74 -14.49 -1.19
N ALA A 123 7.05 -14.52 -2.48
CA ALA A 123 7.82 -15.59 -3.12
C ALA A 123 9.34 -15.52 -2.88
N GLY A 124 9.83 -14.49 -2.16
CA GLY A 124 11.27 -14.28 -1.94
C GLY A 124 12.05 -13.88 -3.20
N ARG A 125 11.35 -13.46 -4.27
CA ARG A 125 11.98 -13.04 -5.52
C ARG A 125 12.25 -11.53 -5.48
N TRP A 126 13.42 -11.19 -4.94
CA TRP A 126 13.99 -9.85 -4.96
C TRP A 126 15.10 -9.80 -6.02
N GLN A 127 14.74 -9.48 -7.26
CA GLN A 127 15.67 -9.12 -8.32
C GLN A 127 15.07 -7.94 -9.08
#